data_AF-A0AAJ1BE42-F1
#
_entry.id   AF-A0AAJ1BE42-F1
#
_cell.length_a   1.000
_cell.length_b   1.000
_cell.length_c   1.000
_cell.angle_alpha   90.00
_cell.angle_beta   90.00
_cell.angle_gamma   90.00
#
_symmetry.space_group_name_H-M   'P 1'
#
loop_
_entity.id
_entity.type
_entity.pdbx_description
1 polymer ?
#
loop_
_entity_poly.entity_id
_entity_poly.type
_entity_poly.pdbx_seq_one_letter_code
_entity_poly.pdbx_strand_id
1 'polypeptide(L)'
;MRLEITLLGLILGLSLAQPALAENVYKWVDKDGKVHFGDRPQSDTAEEVKPKKGKNADNEEVSTLSNKVKVSKSQIIGRWTDNSDIDVDEYFGGDGSYMGSTSINGVKVEMHGNWTLNGNQLLIKLHSTTPSDYGKRKTSTEVKVYDRRIAAISHDLIEYVSFDKDYLGTMTRTGS
;
A
#
# COMPACT_ATOMS: atom_id res chain seq x y z
N MET A 1 -48.72 23.94 32.56
CA MET A 1 -49.08 23.46 31.21
C MET A 1 -47.77 23.37 30.40
N ARG A 2 -47.35 22.15 30.06
CA ARG A 2 -46.52 21.80 28.89
C ARG A 2 -45.12 22.44 28.76
N LEU A 3 -44.14 22.00 29.55
CA LEU A 3 -42.73 22.26 29.20
C LEU A 3 -41.72 21.25 29.77
N GLU A 4 -42.10 19.97 29.94
CA GLU A 4 -41.15 18.93 30.44
C GLU A 4 -41.06 17.68 29.56
N ILE A 5 -41.78 17.62 28.45
CA ILE A 5 -41.90 16.38 27.66
C ILE A 5 -40.88 16.30 26.50
N THR A 6 -40.18 17.39 26.17
CA THR A 6 -39.28 17.44 25.00
C THR A 6 -37.84 17.00 25.27
N LEU A 7 -37.39 16.88 26.52
CA LEU A 7 -36.00 16.49 26.83
C LEU A 7 -35.81 14.97 26.97
N LEU A 8 -36.89 14.21 27.20
CA LEU A 8 -36.82 12.75 27.33
C LEU A 8 -36.77 12.00 25.99
N GLY A 9 -37.08 12.67 24.87
CA GLY A 9 -37.18 12.03 23.54
C GLY A 9 -35.85 11.88 22.80
N LEU A 10 -34.81 12.67 23.13
CA LEU A 10 -33.55 12.68 22.37
C LEU A 10 -32.55 11.61 22.84
N ILE A 11 -32.70 11.08 24.06
CA ILE A 11 -31.77 10.08 24.62
C ILE A 11 -32.16 8.64 24.19
N LEU A 12 -33.39 8.42 23.71
CA LEU A 12 -33.89 7.09 23.36
C LEU A 12 -33.58 6.62 21.92
N GLY A 13 -32.92 7.46 21.10
CA GLY A 13 -32.60 7.15 19.70
C GLY A 13 -31.21 6.54 19.47
N LEU A 14 -30.37 6.42 20.51
CA LEU A 14 -28.94 6.11 20.37
C LEU A 14 -28.55 4.66 20.74
N SER A 15 -29.48 3.71 20.73
CA SER A 15 -29.25 2.39 21.37
C SER A 15 -29.18 1.15 20.46
N LEU A 16 -29.03 1.25 19.13
CA LEU A 16 -29.06 0.03 18.29
C LEU A 16 -27.99 -0.09 17.19
N ALA A 17 -26.86 0.64 17.28
CA ALA A 17 -25.68 0.28 16.51
C ALA A 17 -24.88 -0.80 17.26
N GLN A 18 -25.42 -2.02 17.32
CA GLN A 18 -24.62 -3.17 17.76
C GLN A 18 -23.55 -3.42 16.69
N PRO A 19 -22.25 -3.54 17.07
CA PRO A 19 -21.25 -4.02 16.12
C PRO A 19 -21.66 -5.43 15.71
N ALA A 20 -22.01 -5.60 14.44
CA ALA A 20 -22.19 -6.92 13.84
C ALA A 20 -20.83 -7.61 13.81
N LEU A 21 -20.45 -8.21 14.93
CA LEU A 21 -19.34 -9.15 14.99
C LEU A 21 -19.84 -10.40 14.29
N ALA A 22 -19.52 -10.53 13.00
CA ALA A 22 -19.72 -11.77 12.27
C ALA A 22 -18.86 -12.84 12.93
N GLU A 23 -19.48 -13.61 13.82
CA GLU A 23 -18.81 -14.63 14.63
C GLU A 23 -18.31 -15.78 13.76
N ASN A 24 -18.99 -16.05 12.64
CA ASN A 24 -18.67 -17.08 11.66
C ASN A 24 -18.83 -16.54 10.24
N VAL A 25 -17.85 -16.79 9.37
CA VAL A 25 -17.94 -16.49 7.92
C VAL A 25 -18.05 -17.82 7.20
N TYR A 26 -19.04 -17.98 6.33
CA TYR A 26 -19.25 -19.19 5.54
C TYR A 26 -18.80 -18.97 4.11
N LYS A 27 -18.17 -19.98 3.51
CA LYS A 27 -17.76 -20.01 2.11
C LYS A 27 -18.62 -21.01 1.35
N TRP A 28 -19.13 -20.65 0.18
CA TRP A 28 -19.81 -21.58 -0.73
C TRP A 28 -19.49 -21.26 -2.19
N VAL A 29 -19.77 -22.22 -3.07
CA VAL A 29 -19.63 -22.07 -4.53
C VAL A 29 -21.03 -22.14 -5.13
N ASP A 30 -21.37 -21.18 -5.98
CA ASP A 30 -22.67 -21.15 -6.67
C ASP A 30 -22.69 -22.08 -7.91
N LYS A 31 -23.85 -22.14 -8.57
CA LYS A 31 -24.06 -22.99 -9.76
C LYS A 31 -23.19 -22.59 -10.96
N ASP A 32 -22.70 -21.35 -10.98
CA ASP A 32 -21.82 -20.82 -12.02
C ASP A 32 -20.33 -21.03 -11.66
N GLY A 33 -20.04 -21.70 -10.54
CA GLY A 33 -18.69 -21.96 -10.06
C GLY A 33 -18.04 -20.77 -9.35
N LYS A 34 -18.79 -19.72 -9.01
CA LYS A 34 -18.27 -18.53 -8.32
C LYS A 34 -18.28 -18.73 -6.81
N VAL A 35 -17.21 -18.28 -6.17
CA VAL A 35 -17.03 -18.37 -4.72
C VAL A 35 -17.68 -17.16 -4.04
N HIS A 36 -18.49 -17.41 -3.02
CA HIS A 36 -19.14 -16.39 -2.19
C HIS A 36 -18.81 -16.58 -0.71
N PHE A 37 -18.86 -15.46 0.03
CA PHE A 37 -18.66 -15.43 1.47
C PHE A 37 -19.80 -14.67 2.15
N GLY A 38 -20.27 -15.17 3.29
CA GLY A 38 -21.37 -14.55 4.02
C GLY A 38 -21.47 -14.98 5.47
N ASP A 39 -22.25 -14.26 6.25
CA ASP A 39 -22.50 -14.50 7.68
C ASP A 39 -23.56 -15.57 7.93
N ARG A 40 -24.24 -16.04 6.88
CA ARG A 40 -25.24 -17.11 6.93
C ARG A 40 -24.98 -18.14 5.82
N PRO A 41 -25.01 -19.45 6.12
CA PRO A 41 -24.87 -20.47 5.09
C PRO A 41 -26.10 -20.44 4.18
N GLN A 42 -25.88 -20.21 2.88
CA GLN A 42 -26.95 -20.19 1.87
C GLN A 42 -27.11 -21.52 1.11
N SER A 43 -26.26 -22.49 1.39
CA SER A 43 -26.24 -23.80 0.73
C SER A 43 -25.84 -24.88 1.72
N ASP A 44 -26.35 -26.10 1.52
CA ASP A 44 -25.92 -27.29 2.27
C ASP A 44 -24.43 -27.63 2.06
N THR A 45 -23.80 -27.01 1.07
CA THR A 45 -22.37 -27.11 0.76
C THR A 45 -21.54 -25.96 1.36
N ALA A 46 -22.13 -25.13 2.22
CA ALA A 46 -21.42 -24.01 2.84
C ALA A 46 -20.50 -24.51 3.96
N GLU A 47 -19.22 -24.16 3.87
CA GLU A 47 -18.21 -24.50 4.88
C GLU A 47 -18.00 -23.32 5.83
N GLU A 48 -18.01 -23.59 7.14
CA GLU A 48 -17.74 -22.58 8.17
C GLU A 48 -16.24 -22.26 8.22
N VAL A 49 -15.89 -21.01 7.92
CA VAL A 49 -14.54 -20.48 8.00
C VAL A 49 -14.37 -19.83 9.37
N LYS A 50 -13.74 -20.56 10.30
CA LYS A 50 -13.33 -19.98 11.59
C LYS A 50 -12.10 -19.10 11.38
N PRO A 51 -12.14 -17.80 11.74
CA PRO A 51 -10.94 -16.98 11.69
C PRO A 51 -9.93 -17.52 12.71
N LYS A 52 -8.87 -18.17 12.22
CA LYS A 52 -7.76 -18.60 13.08
C LYS A 52 -7.10 -17.35 13.68
N LYS A 53 -7.27 -17.18 15.00
CA LYS A 53 -6.58 -16.14 15.76
C LYS A 53 -5.07 -16.46 15.77
N GLY A 54 -4.35 -15.81 14.86
CA GLY A 54 -2.90 -15.86 14.79
C GLY A 54 -2.38 -17.02 13.94
N LYS A 55 -1.73 -16.63 12.84
CA LYS A 55 -0.95 -17.40 11.86
C LYS A 55 -1.73 -18.03 10.69
N ASN A 56 -1.53 -17.34 9.56
CA ASN A 56 -1.50 -17.80 8.17
C ASN A 56 -2.83 -18.07 7.45
N ALA A 57 -2.74 -17.91 6.12
CA ALA A 57 -3.62 -18.49 5.09
C ALA A 57 -5.02 -17.83 5.03
N ASP A 58 -5.44 -17.04 4.04
CA ASP A 58 -5.16 -17.07 2.61
C ASP A 58 -5.31 -15.67 1.98
N ASN A 59 -4.16 -15.06 1.68
CA ASN A 59 -4.00 -14.20 0.50
C ASN A 59 -2.98 -14.92 -0.40
N GLU A 60 -3.14 -16.25 -0.54
CA GLU A 60 -2.06 -17.17 -0.92
C GLU A 60 -1.65 -17.10 -2.39
N GLU A 61 -2.44 -16.53 -3.31
CA GLU A 61 -1.96 -16.40 -4.69
C GLU A 61 -0.99 -15.21 -4.87
N VAL A 62 -1.18 -14.12 -4.13
CA VAL A 62 -0.25 -12.96 -4.16
C VAL A 62 0.84 -13.09 -3.08
N SER A 63 0.55 -13.72 -1.95
CA SER A 63 1.49 -13.89 -0.84
C SER A 63 2.52 -15.01 -1.05
N THR A 64 2.23 -16.05 -1.83
CA THR A 64 3.21 -17.14 -2.08
C THR A 64 4.23 -16.80 -3.17
N LEU A 65 3.88 -15.94 -4.13
CA LEU A 65 4.85 -15.35 -5.08
C LEU A 65 5.82 -14.41 -4.39
N SER A 66 5.35 -13.73 -3.35
CA SER A 66 6.08 -12.65 -2.71
C SER A 66 7.18 -13.09 -1.73
N ASN A 67 7.35 -14.39 -1.52
CA ASN A 67 8.52 -14.96 -0.83
C ASN A 67 9.51 -15.66 -1.77
N LYS A 68 9.26 -15.71 -3.09
CA LYS A 68 10.14 -16.39 -4.05
C LYS A 68 11.08 -15.46 -4.81
N VAL A 69 10.76 -14.17 -4.91
CA VAL A 69 11.59 -13.22 -5.66
C VAL A 69 12.85 -12.91 -4.86
N LYS A 70 13.95 -13.56 -5.22
CA LYS A 70 15.26 -13.27 -4.63
C LYS A 70 15.83 -12.04 -5.32
N VAL A 71 15.74 -10.89 -4.65
CA VAL A 71 16.29 -9.62 -5.13
C VAL A 71 17.63 -9.37 -4.43
N SER A 72 18.63 -8.98 -5.21
CA SER A 72 19.91 -8.49 -4.68
C SER A 72 20.03 -6.98 -4.84
N LYS A 73 20.75 -6.31 -3.93
CA LYS A 73 20.97 -4.86 -4.01
C LYS A 73 21.59 -4.44 -5.35
N SER A 74 22.50 -5.23 -5.90
CA SER A 74 23.14 -4.95 -7.19
C SER A 74 22.18 -4.88 -8.37
N GLN A 75 21.03 -5.56 -8.29
CA GLN A 75 19.99 -5.45 -9.31
C GLN A 75 19.21 -4.14 -9.20
N ILE A 76 19.13 -3.53 -8.02
CA ILE A 76 18.42 -2.27 -7.78
C ILE A 76 19.30 -1.06 -8.08
N ILE A 77 20.60 -1.16 -7.81
CA ILE A 77 21.55 -0.05 -8.01
C ILE A 77 21.54 0.42 -9.46
N GLY A 78 21.32 1.73 -9.66
CA GLY A 78 21.26 2.34 -10.98
C GLY A 78 20.14 3.36 -11.10
N ARG A 79 19.95 3.85 -12.32
CA ARG A 79 18.89 4.78 -12.68
C ARG A 79 17.70 4.02 -13.27
N TRP A 80 16.51 4.45 -12.89
CA TRP A 80 15.25 3.84 -13.24
C TRP A 80 14.24 4.94 -13.54
N THR A 81 13.34 4.71 -14.48
CA THR A 81 12.25 5.61 -14.78
C THR A 81 10.95 4.85 -14.59
N ASP A 82 10.06 5.38 -13.73
CA ASP A 82 8.70 4.86 -13.54
C ASP A 82 7.87 5.17 -14.80
N ASN A 83 7.22 4.16 -15.36
CA ASN A 83 6.41 4.29 -16.58
C ASN A 83 4.97 4.80 -16.29
N SER A 84 4.75 5.47 -15.15
CA SER A 84 3.46 6.07 -14.80
C SER A 84 3.17 7.36 -15.60
N ASP A 85 1.95 7.92 -15.46
CA ASP A 85 1.59 9.23 -16.04
C ASP A 85 2.48 10.39 -15.58
N ILE A 86 3.24 10.16 -14.52
CA ILE A 86 4.24 11.07 -13.99
C ILE A 86 5.60 10.43 -14.23
N ASP A 87 6.38 11.01 -15.16
CA ASP A 87 7.76 10.60 -15.33
C ASP A 87 8.51 10.88 -14.01
N VAL A 88 8.91 9.80 -13.34
CA VAL A 88 9.77 9.84 -12.15
C VAL A 88 11.07 9.15 -12.50
N ASP A 89 12.14 9.94 -12.57
CA ASP A 89 13.50 9.42 -12.65
C ASP A 89 14.01 9.15 -11.24
N GLU A 90 14.43 7.93 -10.98
CA GLU A 90 14.92 7.46 -9.69
C GLU A 90 16.35 6.92 -9.83
N TYR A 91 17.17 7.15 -8.82
CA TYR A 91 18.53 6.64 -8.72
C TYR A 91 18.75 6.01 -7.35
N PHE A 92 19.16 4.74 -7.37
CA PHE A 92 19.54 3.98 -6.19
C PHE A 92 21.06 3.81 -6.16
N GLY A 93 21.72 4.54 -5.26
CA GLY A 93 23.16 4.45 -5.05
C GLY A 93 23.56 3.17 -4.30
N GLY A 94 24.75 2.64 -4.60
CA GLY A 94 25.28 1.43 -3.94
C GLY A 94 25.61 1.61 -2.45
N ASP A 95 25.73 2.85 -2.01
CA ASP A 95 25.90 3.26 -0.62
C ASP A 95 24.56 3.35 0.15
N GLY A 96 23.43 3.14 -0.51
CA GLY A 96 22.10 3.30 0.08
C GLY A 96 21.51 4.69 -0.10
N SER A 97 22.18 5.61 -0.82
CA SER A 97 21.60 6.91 -1.18
C SER A 97 20.48 6.76 -2.22
N TYR A 98 19.45 7.59 -2.11
CA TYR A 98 18.36 7.69 -3.08
C TYR A 98 18.28 9.12 -3.62
N MET A 99 18.07 9.25 -4.92
CA MET A 99 17.69 10.49 -5.57
C MET A 99 16.51 10.24 -6.49
N GLY A 100 15.51 11.11 -6.47
CA GLY A 100 14.38 11.07 -7.40
C GLY A 100 14.15 12.44 -8.01
N SER A 101 13.64 12.51 -9.23
CA SER A 101 13.16 13.75 -9.81
C SER A 101 11.89 13.55 -10.61
N THR A 102 11.00 14.53 -10.54
CA THR A 102 9.74 14.54 -11.30
C THR A 102 9.38 15.96 -11.69
N SER A 103 8.41 16.15 -12.58
CA SER A 103 7.91 17.46 -12.98
C SER A 103 6.45 17.63 -12.56
N ILE A 104 6.16 18.64 -11.74
CA ILE A 104 4.79 18.99 -11.31
C ILE A 104 4.47 20.35 -11.89
N ASN A 105 3.48 20.42 -12.78
CA ASN A 105 3.08 21.66 -13.48
C ASN A 105 4.27 22.36 -14.19
N GLY A 106 5.16 21.57 -14.80
CA GLY A 106 6.36 22.08 -15.49
C GLY A 106 7.51 22.51 -14.57
N VAL A 107 7.35 22.38 -13.25
CA VAL A 107 8.41 22.64 -12.28
C VAL A 107 9.09 21.32 -11.91
N LYS A 108 10.41 21.25 -12.15
CA LYS A 108 11.22 20.11 -11.72
C LYS A 108 11.33 20.11 -10.20
N VAL A 109 10.99 18.97 -9.59
CA VAL A 109 11.13 18.71 -8.16
C VAL A 109 12.19 17.62 -7.99
N GLU A 110 13.16 17.87 -7.13
CA GLU A 110 14.20 16.91 -6.77
C GLU A 110 13.96 16.38 -5.35
N MET A 111 14.17 15.09 -5.17
CA MET A 111 13.93 14.35 -3.95
C MET A 111 15.24 13.65 -3.57
N HIS A 112 15.62 13.74 -2.30
CA HIS A 112 16.82 13.09 -1.78
C HIS A 112 16.45 12.23 -0.59
N GLY A 113 17.15 11.11 -0.43
CA GLY A 113 16.77 10.14 0.58
C GLY A 113 17.80 9.03 0.76
N ASN A 114 17.34 8.00 1.46
CA ASN A 114 18.05 6.75 1.64
C ASN A 114 17.12 5.59 1.28
N TRP A 115 17.67 4.47 0.84
CA TRP A 115 16.92 3.26 0.58
C TRP A 115 17.52 2.04 1.27
N THR A 116 16.67 1.05 1.55
CA THR A 116 17.07 -0.26 2.07
C THR A 116 16.27 -1.36 1.40
N LEU A 117 16.89 -2.53 1.22
CA LEU A 117 16.25 -3.72 0.67
C LEU A 117 16.26 -4.84 1.72
N ASN A 118 15.07 -5.29 2.11
CA ASN A 118 14.85 -6.39 3.06
C ASN A 118 14.12 -7.53 2.33
N GLY A 119 14.87 -8.51 1.84
CA GLY A 119 14.30 -9.54 0.94
C GLY A 119 13.86 -8.92 -0.39
N ASN A 120 12.56 -8.95 -0.69
CA ASN A 120 11.98 -8.26 -1.85
C ASN A 120 11.31 -6.93 -1.52
N GLN A 121 11.43 -6.45 -0.27
CA GLN A 121 10.84 -5.20 0.17
C GLN A 121 11.85 -4.06 0.04
N LEU A 122 11.54 -3.09 -0.81
CA LEU A 122 12.30 -1.87 -1.05
C LEU A 122 11.67 -0.72 -0.25
N LEU A 123 12.39 -0.22 0.74
CA LEU A 123 11.98 0.93 1.55
C LEU A 123 12.77 2.16 1.13
N ILE A 124 12.08 3.24 0.78
CA ILE A 124 12.67 4.51 0.36
C ILE A 124 12.25 5.59 1.36
N LYS A 125 13.22 6.23 2.01
CA LYS A 125 13.01 7.31 2.98
C LYS A 125 13.44 8.63 2.38
N LEU A 126 12.49 9.50 2.06
CA LEU A 126 12.76 10.82 1.53
C LEU A 126 12.92 11.83 2.65
N HIS A 127 13.89 12.72 2.49
CA HIS A 127 14.04 13.93 3.28
C HIS A 127 13.68 15.11 2.38
N SER A 128 12.44 15.57 2.47
CA SER A 128 12.04 16.77 1.72
C SER A 128 12.37 18.01 2.53
N THR A 129 12.97 19.00 1.86
CA THR A 129 13.07 20.38 2.36
C THR A 129 12.25 21.25 1.43
N THR A 130 11.01 21.55 1.81
CA THR A 130 10.21 22.52 1.07
C THR A 130 10.59 23.93 1.52
N PRO A 131 10.93 24.85 0.61
CA PRO A 131 11.00 26.27 0.94
C PRO A 131 9.62 26.71 1.44
N SER A 132 9.51 27.15 2.70
CA SER A 132 8.29 27.82 3.14
C SER A 132 8.18 29.21 2.51
N ASP A 133 6.97 29.60 2.16
CA ASP A 133 6.60 30.86 1.49
C ASP A 133 7.46 32.10 1.80
N TYR A 134 7.73 32.87 0.73
CA TYR A 134 8.08 34.30 0.73
C TYR A 134 9.05 34.77 1.83
N GLY A 135 10.30 34.31 1.77
CA GLY A 135 11.43 35.00 2.42
C GLY A 135 11.66 34.69 3.90
N LYS A 136 10.88 33.77 4.51
CA LYS A 136 11.19 33.24 5.85
C LYS A 136 11.56 31.78 5.71
N ARG A 137 12.85 31.45 5.78
CA ARG A 137 13.34 30.06 5.76
C ARG A 137 12.86 29.32 7.01
N LYS A 138 11.73 28.62 6.94
CA LYS A 138 11.47 27.47 7.80
C LYS A 138 11.69 26.22 6.97
N THR A 139 12.75 25.50 7.29
CA THR A 139 12.97 24.13 6.83
C THR A 139 11.99 23.24 7.60
N SER A 140 10.96 22.75 6.92
CA SER A 140 10.18 21.62 7.43
C SER A 140 10.81 20.36 6.86
N THR A 141 11.28 19.46 7.74
CA THR A 141 11.75 18.14 7.34
C THR A 141 10.58 17.17 7.47
N GLU A 142 9.90 16.91 6.37
CA GLU A 142 8.96 15.80 6.31
C GLU A 142 9.73 14.54 5.86
N VAL A 143 9.59 13.47 6.64
CA VAL A 143 10.11 12.15 6.26
C VAL A 143 8.95 11.36 5.66
N LYS A 144 9.01 11.14 4.35
CA LYS A 144 8.08 10.23 3.66
C LYS A 144 8.75 8.89 3.46
N VAL A 145 8.02 7.81 3.74
CA VAL A 145 8.50 6.44 3.54
C VAL A 145 7.64 5.81 2.47
N TYR A 146 8.26 5.38 1.38
CA TYR A 146 7.63 4.59 0.34
C TYR A 146 8.02 3.14 0.54
N ASP A 147 7.02 2.26 0.57
CA ASP A 147 7.18 0.82 0.68
C ASP A 147 6.75 0.15 -0.63
N ARG A 148 7.72 -0.48 -1.29
CA ARG A 148 7.51 -1.19 -2.55
C ARG A 148 7.89 -2.65 -2.38
N ARG A 149 6.99 -3.56 -2.74
CA ARG A 149 7.29 -4.99 -2.80
C ARG A 149 7.59 -5.40 -4.23
N ILE A 150 8.81 -5.87 -4.47
CA ILE A 150 9.26 -6.28 -5.79
C ILE A 150 8.60 -7.63 -6.13
N ALA A 151 7.81 -7.61 -7.22
CA ALA A 151 7.09 -8.75 -7.77
C ALA A 151 7.92 -9.48 -8.83
N ALA A 152 8.72 -8.76 -9.60
CA ALA A 152 9.69 -9.33 -10.55
C ALA A 152 10.83 -8.34 -10.80
N ILE A 153 11.99 -8.86 -11.21
CA ILE A 153 13.14 -8.02 -11.59
C ILE A 153 13.98 -8.71 -12.67
N SER A 154 14.29 -7.97 -13.73
CA SER A 154 15.26 -8.32 -14.78
C SER A 154 16.44 -7.35 -14.77
N HIS A 155 17.25 -7.34 -15.83
CA HIS A 155 18.32 -6.38 -15.99
C HIS A 155 17.80 -4.94 -16.19
N ASP A 156 16.66 -4.81 -16.85
CA ASP A 156 16.11 -3.58 -17.41
C ASP A 156 14.71 -3.23 -16.89
N LEU A 157 14.05 -4.14 -16.16
CA LEU A 157 12.69 -3.95 -15.67
C LEU A 157 12.58 -4.35 -14.19
N ILE A 158 11.88 -3.52 -13.42
CA ILE A 158 11.38 -3.85 -12.08
C ILE A 158 9.86 -3.77 -12.10
N GLU A 159 9.19 -4.83 -11.66
CA GLU A 159 7.77 -4.83 -11.35
C GLU A 159 7.59 -4.80 -9.83
N TYR A 160 6.73 -3.92 -9.31
CA TYR A 160 6.53 -3.77 -7.87
C TYR A 160 5.09 -3.40 -7.53
N VAL A 161 4.69 -3.74 -6.31
CA VAL A 161 3.44 -3.30 -5.70
C VAL A 161 3.75 -2.19 -4.71
N SER A 162 3.11 -1.03 -4.86
CA SER A 162 3.20 0.09 -3.93
C SER A 162 2.09 0.01 -2.89
N PHE A 163 2.43 -0.11 -1.61
CA PHE A 163 1.43 -0.29 -0.54
C PHE A 163 0.58 0.94 -0.29
N ASP A 164 1.11 2.14 -0.51
CA ASP A 164 0.35 3.37 -0.28
C ASP A 164 -0.81 3.57 -1.27
N LYS A 165 -0.82 2.81 -2.37
CA LYS A 165 -1.74 3.02 -3.51
C LYS A 165 -2.40 1.74 -4.03
N ASP A 166 -2.10 0.58 -3.43
CA ASP A 166 -2.52 -0.74 -3.93
C ASP A 166 -2.34 -0.89 -5.45
N TYR A 167 -1.23 -0.34 -5.98
CA TYR A 167 -0.97 -0.23 -7.41
C TYR A 167 0.26 -1.05 -7.81
N LEU A 168 0.13 -1.76 -8.94
CA LEU A 168 1.23 -2.45 -9.61
C LEU A 168 1.95 -1.48 -10.55
N GLY A 169 3.18 -1.11 -10.21
CA GLY A 169 4.03 -0.23 -11.00
C GLY A 169 5.13 -0.98 -11.73
N THR A 170 5.71 -0.32 -12.74
CA THR A 170 6.89 -0.80 -13.45
C THR A 170 7.91 0.31 -13.59
N MET A 171 9.19 -0.04 -13.45
CA MET A 171 10.31 0.86 -13.66
C MET A 171 11.25 0.27 -14.69
N THR A 172 11.70 1.10 -15.64
CA THR A 172 12.66 0.70 -16.68
C THR A 172 14.04 1.30 -16.37
N ARG A 173 15.11 0.53 -16.52
CA ARG A 173 16.47 1.03 -16.28
C ARG A 173 16.86 2.06 -17.34
N THR A 174 17.41 3.20 -16.92
CA THR A 174 17.82 4.29 -17.81
C THR A 174 19.32 4.59 -17.71
N GLY A 175 20.06 4.29 -18.78
CA GLY A 175 21.50 4.51 -18.86
C GLY A 175 22.33 3.33 -18.35
N SER A 176 23.41 3.05 -19.10
CA SER A 176 24.45 2.06 -18.80
C SER A 176 25.63 2.67 -18.07
#